data_AF-A0A0Q9YPR0-F1
#
_entry.id   AF-A0A0Q9YPR0-F1
#
_cell.length_a   1.000
_cell.length_b   1.000
_cell.length_c   1.000
_cell.angle_alpha   90.00
_cell.angle_beta   90.00
_cell.angle_gamma   90.00
#
_symmetry.space_group_name_H-M   'P 1'
#
loop_
_entity.id
_entity.type
_entity.pdbx_description
1 polymer ?
#
loop_
_entity_poly.entity_id
_entity_poly.type
_entity_poly.pdbx_seq_one_letter_code
_entity_poly.pdbx_strand_id
1 'polypeptide(L)'
;MIDENFYQKQGLHALLNQVKTAQNVDEFARKLFEHFPVESFWRFNVDGVKQSKDSWVGFEKREPGYLQGMQDAWIVMLKEIGSPITNEMLLHYHGIATHPVTMENLTPAHKGQWRTKDVYFDLIKTNSTVAGIVTLLNRLEAGDENFVLARDNLTVADEMELEELDLFNSHTFNKLYQEHLDYCVRRYGLEREKSDTPDYVKRRLAEFVFNSCYTFRTQHQSVYEISSDDAVIEEKQLTEPLDILMQQKSEHILRRYHKLITLCHDGEQKLRIIIETIQQLEQLHPFKDGNCRLFVMIMLNKLLIENGFPPCMLHDPNCFDAFTVDELTLEVIKGMQTFQAYTQGLVNDLDSHSLGQSTQLNDYFVGIHQQLKKALEAHFLSSQAEKTLTTLYDMNASQSKQSQDLVEGILKLHMKSGNTIK
;
A
#
# COMPACT_ATOMS: atom_id res chain seq x y z
N MET A 1 -11.00 -3.24 19.74
CA MET A 1 -10.04 -2.80 18.70
C MET A 1 -9.13 -3.96 18.35
N ILE A 2 -8.36 -4.46 19.33
CA ILE A 2 -7.45 -5.60 19.18
C ILE A 2 -8.24 -6.91 19.20
N ASP A 3 -7.95 -7.81 18.24
CA ASP A 3 -8.45 -9.18 18.23
C ASP A 3 -7.38 -10.11 18.80
N GLU A 4 -7.53 -10.53 20.06
CA GLU A 4 -6.54 -11.37 20.72
C GLU A 4 -6.38 -12.75 20.07
N ASN A 5 -7.48 -13.31 19.52
CA ASN A 5 -7.46 -14.62 18.87
C ASN A 5 -6.61 -14.57 17.60
N PHE A 6 -6.73 -13.50 16.81
CA PHE A 6 -5.88 -13.27 15.65
C PHE A 6 -4.40 -13.26 16.06
N TYR A 7 -4.02 -12.46 17.05
CA TYR A 7 -2.63 -12.38 17.50
C TYR A 7 -2.08 -13.72 17.96
N GLN A 8 -2.87 -14.48 18.72
CA GLN A 8 -2.46 -15.82 19.19
C GLN A 8 -2.29 -16.79 18.02
N LYS A 9 -3.24 -16.81 17.08
CA LYS A 9 -3.18 -17.69 15.89
C LYS A 9 -1.96 -17.40 15.02
N GLN A 10 -1.59 -16.12 14.88
CA GLN A 10 -0.48 -15.70 14.01
C GLN A 10 0.90 -15.67 14.71
N GLY A 11 0.99 -16.13 15.97
CA GLY A 11 2.25 -16.18 16.72
C GLY A 11 2.77 -14.79 17.16
N LEU A 12 1.88 -13.80 17.29
CA LEU A 12 2.20 -12.42 17.65
C LEU A 12 2.09 -12.17 19.17
N HIS A 13 2.40 -13.18 19.99
CA HIS A 13 2.16 -13.15 21.44
C HIS A 13 2.90 -12.03 22.18
N ALA A 14 4.11 -11.69 21.75
CA ALA A 14 4.89 -10.65 22.39
C ALA A 14 4.27 -9.27 22.15
N LEU A 15 3.89 -8.99 20.90
CA LEU A 15 3.17 -7.77 20.56
C LEU A 15 1.82 -7.70 21.26
N LEU A 16 1.07 -8.82 21.33
CA LEU A 16 -0.21 -8.85 22.06
C LEU A 16 -0.03 -8.41 23.52
N ASN A 17 0.97 -8.94 24.21
CA ASN A 17 1.23 -8.56 25.61
C ASN A 17 1.58 -7.09 25.78
N GLN A 18 2.25 -6.49 24.80
CA GLN A 18 2.63 -5.09 24.76
C GLN A 18 1.42 -4.16 24.53
N VAL A 19 0.50 -4.57 23.64
CA VAL A 19 -0.58 -3.70 23.14
C VAL A 19 -1.96 -3.96 23.75
N LYS A 20 -2.22 -5.13 24.37
CA LYS A 20 -3.56 -5.51 24.86
C LYS A 20 -4.24 -4.53 25.81
N THR A 21 -3.46 -3.67 26.47
CA THR A 21 -3.97 -2.63 27.38
C THR A 21 -4.25 -1.29 26.72
N ALA A 22 -3.99 -1.15 25.41
CA ALA A 22 -4.24 0.07 24.67
C ALA A 22 -5.73 0.42 24.64
N GLN A 23 -6.08 1.64 25.02
CA GLN A 23 -7.48 2.09 25.08
C GLN A 23 -7.95 2.73 23.78
N ASN A 24 -7.04 3.27 22.98
CA ASN A 24 -7.32 3.96 21.72
C ASN A 24 -6.17 3.75 20.72
N VAL A 25 -6.38 4.19 19.47
CA VAL A 25 -5.45 3.97 18.36
C VAL A 25 -4.09 4.64 18.58
N ASP A 26 -4.05 5.84 19.17
CA ASP A 26 -2.80 6.53 19.49
C ASP A 26 -1.97 5.76 20.53
N GLU A 27 -2.62 5.28 21.60
CA GLU A 27 -1.95 4.47 22.61
C GLU A 27 -1.50 3.12 22.05
N PHE A 28 -2.28 2.54 21.15
CA PHE A 28 -1.93 1.31 20.44
C PHE A 28 -0.67 1.52 19.58
N ALA A 29 -0.64 2.56 18.74
CA ALA A 29 0.51 2.94 17.92
C ALA A 29 1.75 3.22 18.78
N ARG A 30 1.61 3.97 19.87
CA ARG A 30 2.69 4.23 20.84
C ARG A 30 3.27 2.93 21.38
N LYS A 31 2.40 2.05 21.87
CA LYS A 31 2.80 0.78 22.46
C LYS A 31 3.50 -0.09 21.43
N LEU A 32 3.08 -0.13 20.17
CA LEU A 32 3.77 -0.89 19.12
C LEU A 32 5.25 -0.49 18.97
N PHE A 33 5.52 0.81 18.90
CA PHE A 33 6.86 1.32 18.63
C PHE A 33 7.75 1.53 19.87
N GLU A 34 7.21 1.36 21.08
CA GLU A 34 7.91 1.62 22.36
C GLU A 34 9.26 0.88 22.50
N HIS A 35 9.35 -0.35 21.98
CA HIS A 35 10.56 -1.17 21.99
C HIS A 35 11.16 -1.40 20.60
N PHE A 36 10.59 -0.77 19.56
CA PHE A 36 11.10 -0.95 18.21
C PHE A 36 12.39 -0.13 18.02
N PRO A 37 13.47 -0.72 17.48
CA PRO A 37 14.72 0.00 17.23
C PRO A 37 14.51 1.04 16.13
N VAL A 38 14.53 2.33 16.51
CA VAL A 38 14.25 3.44 15.59
C VAL A 38 15.22 3.46 14.40
N GLU A 39 16.45 3.03 14.60
CA GLU A 39 17.50 2.84 13.58
C GLU A 39 17.13 1.82 12.50
N SER A 40 16.16 0.94 12.75
CA SER A 40 15.63 -0.01 11.76
C SER A 40 14.37 0.50 11.06
N PHE A 41 13.88 1.71 11.36
CA PHE A 41 12.60 2.21 10.83
C PHE A 41 12.59 2.36 9.30
N TRP A 42 13.75 2.60 8.69
CA TRP A 42 13.88 2.62 7.24
C TRP A 42 13.43 1.31 6.56
N ARG A 43 13.41 0.19 7.28
CA ARG A 43 12.98 -1.14 6.77
C ARG A 43 11.48 -1.23 6.48
N PHE A 44 10.66 -0.31 6.98
CA PHE A 44 9.28 -0.16 6.54
C PHE A 44 9.16 0.39 5.11
N ASN A 45 10.21 1.04 4.63
CA ASN A 45 10.18 1.84 3.42
C ASN A 45 11.11 1.28 2.33
N VAL A 46 11.96 0.33 2.66
CA VAL A 46 12.88 -0.32 1.73
C VAL A 46 12.50 -1.79 1.70
N ASP A 47 12.15 -2.31 0.52
CA ASP A 47 11.74 -3.72 0.42
C ASP A 47 12.88 -4.67 0.80
N GLY A 48 12.52 -5.81 1.42
CA GLY A 48 13.47 -6.81 1.89
C GLY A 48 14.43 -7.34 0.83
N VAL A 49 14.01 -7.45 -0.43
CA VAL A 49 14.88 -7.85 -1.55
C VAL A 49 16.04 -6.86 -1.71
N LYS A 50 15.76 -5.56 -1.66
CA LYS A 50 16.78 -4.50 -1.77
C LYS A 50 17.53 -4.30 -0.47
N GLN A 51 16.90 -4.52 0.70
CA GLN A 51 17.62 -4.57 1.98
C GLN A 51 18.81 -5.53 1.90
N SER A 52 18.58 -6.75 1.37
CA SER A 52 19.62 -7.75 1.18
C SER A 52 20.62 -7.43 0.06
N LYS A 53 20.23 -6.64 -0.94
CA LYS A 53 21.09 -6.30 -2.09
C LYS A 53 22.06 -5.17 -1.77
N ASP A 54 21.54 -4.02 -1.36
CA ASP A 54 22.31 -2.79 -1.18
C ASP A 54 21.81 -1.88 -0.04
N SER A 55 20.94 -2.41 0.82
CA SER A 55 20.39 -1.70 1.98
C SER A 55 19.69 -0.38 1.59
N TRP A 56 19.38 0.46 2.57
CA TRP A 56 18.83 1.79 2.34
C TRP A 56 19.76 2.69 1.53
N VAL A 57 21.07 2.48 1.64
CA VAL A 57 22.09 3.27 0.94
C VAL A 57 21.95 3.13 -0.57
N GLY A 58 21.69 1.93 -1.08
CA GLY A 58 21.48 1.69 -2.49
C GLY A 58 20.22 2.38 -3.01
N PHE A 59 19.15 2.36 -2.21
CA PHE A 59 17.91 3.09 -2.53
C PHE A 59 18.14 4.59 -2.59
N GLU A 60 18.74 5.16 -1.55
CA GLU A 60 18.96 6.61 -1.46
C GLU A 60 19.91 7.12 -2.55
N LYS A 61 20.85 6.30 -3.03
CA LYS A 61 21.70 6.62 -4.18
C LYS A 61 20.92 6.61 -5.51
N ARG A 62 19.97 5.69 -5.69
CA ARG A 62 19.11 5.63 -6.88
C ARG A 62 18.13 6.79 -6.91
N GLU A 63 17.58 7.12 -5.75
CA GLU A 63 16.54 8.11 -5.59
C GLU A 63 16.82 9.03 -4.40
N PRO A 64 17.69 10.05 -4.57
CA PRO A 64 18.02 10.97 -3.49
C PRO A 64 16.77 11.67 -2.95
N GLY A 65 16.63 11.68 -1.63
CA GLY A 65 15.48 12.20 -0.89
C GLY A 65 14.42 11.15 -0.54
N TYR A 66 14.58 9.89 -0.98
CA TYR A 66 13.59 8.82 -0.76
C TYR A 66 13.28 8.61 0.72
N LEU A 67 14.30 8.37 1.54
CA LEU A 67 14.08 8.09 2.97
C LEU A 67 13.46 9.27 3.69
N GLN A 68 13.86 10.50 3.37
CA GLN A 68 13.27 11.70 3.96
C GLN A 68 11.76 11.77 3.67
N GLY A 69 11.37 11.63 2.39
CA GLY A 69 9.96 11.69 2.00
C GLY A 69 9.12 10.62 2.67
N MET A 70 9.63 9.39 2.72
CA MET A 70 8.94 8.29 3.38
C MET A 70 8.81 8.50 4.90
N GLN A 71 9.87 8.96 5.58
CA GLN A 71 9.81 9.23 7.02
C GLN A 71 8.86 10.40 7.34
N ASP A 72 8.85 11.46 6.53
CA ASP A 72 7.91 12.57 6.69
C ASP A 72 6.46 12.10 6.51
N ALA A 73 6.21 11.23 5.52
CA ALA A 73 4.88 10.65 5.31
C ALA A 73 4.43 9.78 6.49
N TRP A 74 5.33 8.96 7.06
CA TRP A 74 5.06 8.20 8.30
C TRP A 74 4.73 9.11 9.48
N ILE A 75 5.47 10.20 9.67
CA ILE A 75 5.25 11.15 10.76
C ILE A 75 3.85 11.78 10.64
N VAL A 76 3.47 12.23 9.45
CA VAL A 76 2.15 12.83 9.23
C VAL A 76 1.04 11.78 9.38
N MET A 77 1.23 10.59 8.82
CA MET A 77 0.29 9.48 8.93
C MET A 77 0.03 9.10 10.40
N LEU A 78 1.06 9.00 11.23
CA LEU A 78 0.90 8.65 12.65
C LEU A 78 0.19 9.75 13.45
N LYS A 79 0.37 11.03 13.08
CA LYS A 79 -0.38 12.15 13.68
C LYS A 79 -1.87 12.10 13.35
N GLU A 80 -2.21 11.54 12.20
CA GLU A 80 -3.57 11.45 11.68
C GLU A 80 -4.11 10.01 11.74
N ILE A 81 -3.53 9.15 12.59
CA ILE A 81 -3.76 7.70 12.52
C ILE A 81 -5.24 7.31 12.69
N GLY A 82 -5.97 8.02 13.55
CA GLY A 82 -7.41 7.83 13.77
C GLY A 82 -8.32 8.60 12.81
N SER A 83 -7.77 9.37 11.88
CA SER A 83 -8.55 10.09 10.87
C SER A 83 -8.95 9.16 9.73
N PRO A 84 -10.20 9.20 9.25
CA PRO A 84 -10.64 8.44 8.09
C PRO A 84 -9.81 8.77 6.85
N ILE A 85 -9.45 7.74 6.09
CA ILE A 85 -8.80 7.90 4.78
C ILE A 85 -9.74 8.60 3.78
N THR A 86 -9.22 9.63 3.10
CA THR A 86 -9.90 10.36 2.01
C THR A 86 -8.96 10.59 0.84
N ASN A 87 -9.51 11.03 -0.29
CA ASN A 87 -8.73 11.41 -1.45
C ASN A 87 -7.75 12.56 -1.20
N GLU A 88 -8.14 13.55 -0.39
CA GLU A 88 -7.26 14.66 -0.01
C GLU A 88 -6.06 14.15 0.78
N MET A 89 -6.27 13.18 1.66
CA MET A 89 -5.20 12.52 2.41
C MET A 89 -4.26 11.75 1.48
N LEU A 90 -4.78 11.04 0.47
CA LEU A 90 -3.96 10.35 -0.54
C LEU A 90 -3.08 11.33 -1.31
N LEU A 91 -3.64 12.43 -1.82
CA LEU A 91 -2.88 13.48 -2.51
C LEU A 91 -1.81 14.09 -1.60
N HIS A 92 -2.16 14.37 -0.35
CA HIS A 92 -1.26 14.96 0.64
C HIS A 92 -0.07 14.04 0.95
N TYR A 93 -0.33 12.77 1.28
CA TYR A 93 0.71 11.80 1.63
C TYR A 93 1.59 11.48 0.42
N HIS A 94 1.00 11.33 -0.77
CA HIS A 94 1.76 11.17 -2.00
C HIS A 94 2.68 12.38 -2.25
N GLY A 95 2.16 13.60 -2.05
CA GLY A 95 2.93 14.83 -2.13
C GLY A 95 4.13 14.81 -1.20
N ILE A 96 3.93 14.51 0.09
CA ILE A 96 5.02 14.42 1.09
C ILE A 96 6.04 13.35 0.70
N ALA A 97 5.57 12.14 0.40
CA ALA A 97 6.43 10.98 0.10
C ALA A 97 7.31 11.19 -1.14
N THR A 98 6.86 12.01 -2.10
CA THR A 98 7.56 12.22 -3.37
C THR A 98 8.26 13.57 -3.48
N HIS A 99 7.86 14.60 -2.72
CA HIS A 99 8.42 15.96 -2.83
C HIS A 99 9.96 16.01 -2.76
N PRO A 100 10.62 15.41 -1.75
CA PRO A 100 12.08 15.48 -1.65
C PRO A 100 12.81 14.60 -2.66
N VAL A 101 12.09 13.67 -3.32
CA VAL A 101 12.71 12.65 -4.16
C VAL A 101 13.05 13.18 -5.55
N THR A 102 14.28 12.99 -6.00
CA THR A 102 14.67 13.29 -7.39
C THR A 102 14.42 12.05 -8.26
N MET A 103 13.43 12.12 -9.16
CA MET A 103 13.07 11.02 -10.06
C MET A 103 12.94 11.52 -11.50
N GLU A 104 13.42 10.72 -12.46
CA GLU A 104 13.37 11.05 -13.89
C GLU A 104 11.92 11.13 -14.41
N ASN A 105 11.05 10.22 -13.93
CA ASN A 105 9.68 10.11 -14.42
C ASN A 105 8.67 11.00 -13.68
N LEU A 106 9.03 11.61 -12.54
CA LEU A 106 8.11 12.39 -11.70
C LEU A 106 8.56 13.84 -11.52
N THR A 107 8.10 14.72 -12.41
CA THR A 107 8.35 16.16 -12.30
C THR A 107 7.55 16.79 -11.13
N PRO A 108 7.96 17.96 -10.60
CA PRO A 108 7.24 18.62 -9.50
C PRO A 108 5.73 18.84 -9.74
N ALA A 109 5.32 19.02 -10.99
CA ALA A 109 3.91 19.21 -11.35
C ALA A 109 3.05 17.95 -11.17
N HIS A 110 3.65 16.76 -11.10
CA HIS A 110 2.94 15.49 -10.90
C HIS A 110 2.91 15.06 -9.43
N LYS A 111 3.74 15.64 -8.57
CA LYS A 111 3.86 15.24 -7.16
C LYS A 111 2.62 15.68 -6.38
N GLY A 112 1.98 14.74 -5.70
CA GLY A 112 0.71 14.99 -5.00
C GLY A 112 -0.46 15.32 -5.94
N GLN A 113 -0.43 14.88 -7.19
CA GLN A 113 -1.49 15.12 -8.18
C GLN A 113 -1.94 13.79 -8.80
N TRP A 114 -3.23 13.67 -9.11
CA TRP A 114 -3.75 12.57 -9.93
C TRP A 114 -3.06 12.55 -11.29
N ARG A 115 -2.87 11.35 -11.85
CA ARG A 115 -2.31 11.23 -13.20
C ARG A 115 -3.31 11.72 -14.25
N THR A 116 -2.77 12.20 -15.35
CA THR A 116 -3.52 12.67 -16.52
C THR A 116 -3.23 11.84 -17.76
N LYS A 117 -2.47 10.75 -17.61
CA LYS A 117 -2.14 9.79 -18.67
C LYS A 117 -2.20 8.36 -18.16
N ASP A 118 -2.41 7.42 -19.07
CA ASP A 118 -2.26 6.00 -18.77
C ASP A 118 -0.81 5.62 -18.45
N VAL A 119 -0.70 4.60 -17.61
CA VAL A 119 0.54 4.08 -17.03
C VAL A 119 0.54 2.56 -17.15
N TYR A 120 1.73 1.97 -17.19
CA TYR A 120 1.89 0.54 -17.30
C TYR A 120 3.11 0.06 -16.53
N PHE A 121 3.09 -1.22 -16.17
CA PHE A 121 4.19 -1.89 -15.51
C PHE A 121 4.19 -3.38 -15.86
N ASP A 122 5.37 -3.98 -15.77
CA ASP A 122 5.59 -5.37 -16.16
C ASP A 122 5.00 -6.33 -15.13
N LEU A 123 4.33 -7.39 -15.59
CA LEU A 123 3.99 -8.55 -14.78
C LEU A 123 5.14 -9.56 -14.88
N ILE A 124 6.08 -9.43 -13.96
CA ILE A 124 7.25 -10.29 -13.84
C ILE A 124 7.05 -11.34 -12.75
N LYS A 125 7.96 -12.32 -12.70
CA LYS A 125 7.84 -13.47 -11.77
C LYS A 125 7.90 -13.08 -10.29
N THR A 126 8.38 -11.88 -9.95
CA THR A 126 8.49 -11.42 -8.56
C THR A 126 7.22 -10.71 -8.08
N ASN A 127 6.47 -10.04 -8.95
CA ASN A 127 5.25 -9.30 -8.61
C ASN A 127 3.94 -9.99 -9.04
N SER A 128 4.03 -11.17 -9.65
CA SER A 128 2.85 -11.93 -10.09
C SER A 128 2.93 -13.42 -9.73
N THR A 129 1.77 -14.04 -9.58
CA THR A 129 1.61 -15.50 -9.54
C THR A 129 0.58 -15.93 -10.59
N VAL A 130 0.60 -17.21 -10.97
CA VAL A 130 -0.44 -17.77 -11.85
C VAL A 130 -1.84 -17.59 -11.23
N ALA A 131 -1.99 -17.79 -9.91
CA ALA A 131 -3.26 -17.65 -9.22
C ALA A 131 -3.73 -16.18 -9.18
N GLY A 132 -2.83 -15.23 -8.99
CA GLY A 132 -3.18 -13.82 -9.03
C GLY A 132 -3.52 -13.35 -10.44
N ILE A 133 -2.84 -13.85 -11.49
CA ILE A 133 -3.24 -13.59 -12.87
C ILE A 133 -4.62 -14.18 -13.18
N VAL A 134 -4.94 -15.39 -12.69
CA VAL A 134 -6.32 -15.93 -12.78
C VAL A 134 -7.34 -14.97 -12.15
N THR A 135 -6.99 -14.33 -11.03
CA THR A 135 -7.85 -13.32 -10.38
C THR A 135 -8.07 -12.09 -11.27
N LEU A 136 -7.03 -11.62 -11.97
CA LEU A 136 -7.15 -10.55 -12.95
C LEU A 136 -8.03 -10.97 -14.14
N LEU A 137 -7.83 -12.17 -14.69
CA LEU A 137 -8.66 -12.69 -15.79
C LEU A 137 -10.14 -12.82 -15.39
N ASN A 138 -10.42 -13.26 -14.16
CA ASN A 138 -11.79 -13.29 -13.61
C ASN A 138 -12.43 -11.89 -13.54
N ARG A 139 -11.64 -10.86 -13.25
CA ARG A 139 -12.13 -9.47 -13.24
C ARG A 139 -12.46 -8.99 -14.66
N LEU A 140 -11.61 -9.30 -15.64
CA LEU A 140 -11.88 -8.98 -17.03
C LEU A 140 -13.15 -9.67 -17.53
N GLU A 141 -13.32 -10.96 -17.22
CA GLU A 141 -14.55 -11.71 -17.51
C GLU A 141 -15.80 -11.08 -16.88
N ALA A 142 -15.65 -10.55 -15.66
CA ALA A 142 -16.72 -9.85 -14.95
C ALA A 142 -16.97 -8.42 -15.43
N GLY A 143 -16.25 -7.94 -16.44
CA GLY A 143 -16.44 -6.61 -17.03
C GLY A 143 -15.62 -5.49 -16.37
N ASP A 144 -14.49 -5.80 -15.73
CA ASP A 144 -13.60 -4.78 -15.18
C ASP A 144 -12.87 -4.03 -16.30
N GLU A 145 -13.26 -2.78 -16.53
CA GLU A 145 -12.70 -1.90 -17.56
C GLU A 145 -11.47 -1.11 -17.11
N ASN A 146 -10.96 -1.32 -15.89
CA ASN A 146 -9.89 -0.48 -15.34
C ASN A 146 -8.50 -0.76 -15.93
N PHE A 147 -8.31 -1.91 -16.56
CA PHE A 147 -6.99 -2.34 -16.99
C PHE A 147 -7.07 -3.27 -18.20
N VAL A 148 -5.91 -3.42 -18.83
CA VAL A 148 -5.66 -4.35 -19.91
C VAL A 148 -4.36 -5.10 -19.64
N LEU A 149 -4.34 -6.39 -19.99
CA LEU A 149 -3.12 -7.19 -20.01
C LEU A 149 -2.63 -7.27 -21.45
N ALA A 150 -1.46 -6.72 -21.72
CA ALA A 150 -0.92 -6.66 -23.08
C ALA A 150 0.59 -6.97 -23.11
N ARG A 151 1.07 -7.54 -24.21
CA ARG A 151 2.50 -7.88 -24.37
C ARG A 151 3.34 -6.68 -24.82
N ASP A 152 4.56 -6.57 -24.32
CA ASP A 152 5.44 -5.40 -24.55
C ASP A 152 5.86 -5.12 -25.99
N ASN A 153 5.79 -6.11 -26.89
CA ASN A 153 6.07 -5.88 -28.31
C ASN A 153 5.03 -4.97 -28.99
N LEU A 154 3.95 -4.59 -28.28
CA LEU A 154 3.04 -3.53 -28.65
C LEU A 154 3.58 -2.19 -28.10
N THR A 155 4.63 -1.65 -28.73
CA THR A 155 4.77 -0.20 -28.78
C THR A 155 3.50 0.31 -29.46
N VAL A 156 2.63 1.01 -28.72
CA VAL A 156 1.40 1.66 -29.24
C VAL A 156 1.76 2.86 -30.14
N ALA A 157 2.96 2.85 -30.70
CA ALA A 157 3.49 3.81 -31.63
C ALA A 157 4.02 2.99 -32.81
N ASP A 158 3.47 3.33 -33.97
CA ASP A 158 3.75 2.81 -35.31
C ASP A 158 2.89 1.62 -35.73
N GLU A 159 2.03 1.94 -36.71
CA GLU A 159 1.27 1.09 -37.62
C GLU A 159 1.88 -0.31 -37.78
N MET A 160 1.49 -1.24 -36.91
CA MET A 160 1.76 -2.65 -37.08
C MET A 160 0.45 -3.39 -36.87
N GLU A 161 0.10 -4.21 -37.85
CA GLU A 161 -0.95 -5.21 -37.77
C GLU A 161 -0.82 -5.92 -36.41
N LEU A 162 -1.74 -5.61 -35.50
CA LEU A 162 -1.95 -6.35 -34.27
C LEU A 162 -2.04 -7.81 -34.68
N GLU A 163 -1.04 -8.65 -34.38
CA GLU A 163 -1.32 -10.07 -34.29
C GLU A 163 -2.47 -10.17 -33.26
N GLU A 164 -3.66 -10.52 -33.73
CA GLU A 164 -4.99 -10.30 -33.11
C GLU A 164 -5.20 -10.95 -31.71
N LEU A 165 -4.13 -11.39 -31.03
CA LEU A 165 -4.16 -12.41 -29.99
C LEU A 165 -3.52 -12.02 -28.63
N ASP A 166 -2.96 -10.81 -28.46
CA ASP A 166 -2.13 -10.47 -27.28
C ASP A 166 -2.63 -9.28 -26.44
N LEU A 167 -3.95 -9.04 -26.39
CA LEU A 167 -4.58 -7.97 -25.59
C LEU A 167 -5.83 -8.48 -24.85
N PHE A 168 -5.77 -8.61 -23.53
CA PHE A 168 -6.92 -9.00 -22.69
C PHE A 168 -7.49 -7.80 -21.94
N ASN A 169 -8.71 -7.41 -22.26
CA ASN A 169 -9.55 -6.54 -21.44
C ASN A 169 -10.98 -7.10 -21.36
N SER A 170 -11.91 -6.38 -20.71
CA SER A 170 -13.31 -6.78 -20.58
C SER A 170 -14.04 -7.00 -21.91
N HIS A 171 -13.63 -6.32 -22.98
CA HIS A 171 -14.27 -6.40 -24.29
C HIS A 171 -13.68 -7.51 -25.17
N THR A 172 -12.39 -7.81 -25.02
CA THR A 172 -11.71 -8.86 -25.81
C THR A 172 -11.68 -10.22 -25.13
N PHE A 173 -11.87 -10.28 -23.80
CA PHE A 173 -11.69 -11.49 -23.00
C PHE A 173 -12.46 -12.69 -23.54
N ASN A 174 -13.76 -12.54 -23.81
CA ASN A 174 -14.60 -13.67 -24.23
C ASN A 174 -14.14 -14.29 -25.55
N LYS A 175 -13.80 -13.47 -26.56
CA LYS A 175 -13.31 -13.96 -27.86
C LYS A 175 -12.01 -14.76 -27.67
N LEU A 176 -11.02 -14.16 -27.02
CA LEU A 176 -9.70 -14.77 -26.81
C LEU A 176 -9.77 -16.01 -25.93
N TYR A 177 -10.63 -15.98 -24.91
CA TYR A 177 -10.87 -17.14 -24.05
C TYR A 177 -11.46 -18.32 -24.83
N GLN A 178 -12.44 -18.08 -25.72
CA GLN A 178 -13.01 -19.14 -26.56
C GLN A 178 -11.97 -19.71 -27.53
N GLU A 179 -11.12 -18.88 -28.13
CA GLU A 179 -10.03 -19.33 -28.99
C GLU A 179 -9.00 -20.19 -28.23
N HIS A 180 -8.67 -19.80 -26.99
CA HIS A 180 -7.77 -20.58 -26.13
C HIS A 180 -8.40 -21.90 -25.65
N LEU A 181 -9.71 -21.89 -25.33
CA LEU A 181 -10.49 -23.10 -25.02
C LEU A 181 -10.45 -24.07 -26.19
N ASP A 182 -10.73 -23.59 -27.38
CA ASP A 182 -10.69 -24.33 -28.65
C ASP A 182 -9.32 -24.97 -28.89
N TYR A 183 -8.24 -24.21 -28.70
CA TYR A 183 -6.87 -24.71 -28.75
C TYR A 183 -6.66 -25.83 -27.72
N CYS A 184 -7.07 -25.63 -26.47
CA CYS A 184 -6.87 -26.61 -25.41
C CYS A 184 -7.65 -27.91 -25.63
N VAL A 185 -8.89 -27.82 -26.09
CA VAL A 185 -9.73 -28.97 -26.51
C VAL A 185 -9.03 -29.76 -27.60
N ARG A 186 -8.56 -29.10 -28.67
CA ARG A 186 -7.86 -29.78 -29.79
C ARG A 186 -6.51 -30.37 -29.38
N ARG A 187 -5.73 -29.64 -28.58
CA ARG A 187 -4.34 -29.99 -28.26
C ARG A 187 -4.23 -31.04 -27.15
N TYR A 188 -5.09 -30.95 -26.13
CA TYR A 188 -5.02 -31.77 -24.92
C TYR A 188 -6.20 -32.75 -24.79
N GLY A 189 -7.14 -32.76 -25.74
CA GLY A 189 -8.29 -33.67 -25.72
C GLY A 189 -9.28 -33.38 -24.59
N LEU A 190 -9.42 -32.10 -24.18
CA LEU A 190 -10.39 -31.70 -23.16
C LEU A 190 -11.82 -31.82 -23.68
N GLU A 191 -12.75 -32.17 -22.81
CA GLU A 191 -14.18 -32.17 -23.10
C GLU A 191 -14.79 -30.84 -22.63
N ARG A 192 -15.30 -30.02 -23.56
CA ARG A 192 -15.85 -28.68 -23.25
C ARG A 192 -16.89 -28.67 -22.13
N GLU A 193 -17.72 -29.70 -22.07
CA GLU A 193 -18.86 -29.79 -21.15
C GLU A 193 -18.46 -30.20 -19.73
N LYS A 194 -17.21 -30.60 -19.50
CA LYS A 194 -16.77 -30.92 -18.14
C LYS A 194 -16.68 -29.65 -17.30
N SER A 195 -17.22 -29.73 -16.09
CA SER A 195 -17.33 -28.61 -15.16
C SER A 195 -15.99 -27.98 -14.77
N ASP A 196 -14.89 -28.75 -14.85
CA ASP A 196 -13.53 -28.30 -14.51
C ASP A 196 -12.75 -27.71 -15.71
N THR A 197 -13.26 -27.87 -16.92
CA THR A 197 -12.58 -27.40 -18.14
C THR A 197 -12.41 -25.88 -18.16
N PRO A 198 -13.40 -25.05 -17.77
CA PRO A 198 -13.20 -23.61 -17.72
C PRO A 198 -12.06 -23.15 -16.80
N ASP A 199 -12.00 -23.71 -15.58
CA ASP A 199 -10.95 -23.38 -14.61
C ASP A 199 -9.58 -23.83 -15.11
N TYR A 200 -9.50 -25.00 -15.75
CA TYR A 200 -8.27 -25.48 -16.38
C TYR A 200 -7.79 -24.54 -17.47
N VAL A 201 -8.68 -24.14 -18.38
CA VAL A 201 -8.35 -23.25 -19.51
C VAL A 201 -7.90 -21.89 -19.02
N LYS A 202 -8.61 -21.31 -18.05
CA LYS A 202 -8.24 -20.03 -17.45
C LYS A 202 -6.88 -20.08 -16.74
N ARG A 203 -6.58 -21.18 -16.06
CA ARG A 203 -5.26 -21.41 -15.47
C ARG A 203 -4.16 -21.52 -16.54
N ARG A 204 -4.40 -22.22 -17.65
CA ARG A 204 -3.44 -22.30 -18.77
C ARG A 204 -3.22 -20.94 -19.43
N LEU A 205 -4.26 -20.14 -19.56
CA LEU A 205 -4.17 -18.77 -20.04
C LEU A 205 -3.33 -17.90 -19.09
N ALA A 206 -3.56 -18.01 -17.78
CA ALA A 206 -2.75 -17.32 -16.79
C ALA A 206 -1.27 -17.77 -16.80
N GLU A 207 -1.00 -19.06 -16.98
CA GLU A 207 0.36 -19.57 -17.17
C GLU A 207 1.01 -19.02 -18.44
N PHE A 208 0.25 -18.82 -19.51
CA PHE A 208 0.74 -18.18 -20.73
C PHE A 208 1.11 -16.72 -20.46
N VAL A 209 0.20 -15.92 -19.88
CA VAL A 209 0.45 -14.52 -19.50
C VAL A 209 1.70 -14.41 -18.60
N PHE A 210 1.79 -15.26 -17.57
CA PHE A 210 2.90 -15.30 -16.62
C PHE A 210 4.27 -15.56 -17.27
N ASN A 211 4.30 -16.33 -18.36
CA ASN A 211 5.55 -16.72 -19.03
C ASN A 211 5.90 -15.87 -20.25
N SER A 212 5.00 -14.97 -20.68
CA SER A 212 5.10 -14.26 -21.97
C SER A 212 5.41 -12.76 -21.85
N CYS A 213 5.86 -12.28 -20.69
CA CYS A 213 6.20 -10.86 -20.43
C CYS A 213 5.04 -9.92 -20.75
N TYR A 214 3.89 -10.18 -20.13
CA TYR A 214 2.76 -9.26 -20.21
C TYR A 214 2.99 -8.06 -19.28
N THR A 215 2.40 -6.94 -19.65
CA THR A 215 2.26 -5.74 -18.82
C THR A 215 0.84 -5.62 -18.34
N PHE A 216 0.71 -5.06 -17.14
CA PHE A 216 -0.53 -4.48 -16.68
C PHE A 216 -0.55 -3.02 -17.15
N ARG A 217 -1.56 -2.62 -17.93
CA ARG A 217 -1.73 -1.23 -18.36
C ARG A 217 -3.06 -0.71 -17.84
N THR A 218 -3.05 0.49 -17.27
CA THR A 218 -4.30 1.16 -16.92
C THR A 218 -5.04 1.52 -18.20
N GLN A 219 -6.35 1.33 -18.23
CA GLN A 219 -7.16 1.54 -19.43
C GLN A 219 -8.20 2.63 -19.17
N HIS A 220 -7.80 3.89 -19.19
CA HIS A 220 -8.70 5.00 -18.81
C HIS A 220 -8.71 6.18 -19.77
N GLN A 221 -7.79 6.24 -20.75
CA GLN A 221 -7.88 7.16 -21.89
C GLN A 221 -8.33 6.45 -23.16
N SER A 222 -7.92 5.20 -23.31
CA SER A 222 -8.18 4.38 -24.50
C SER A 222 -8.86 3.09 -24.10
N VAL A 223 -10.04 2.78 -24.65
CA VAL A 223 -10.69 1.48 -24.51
C VAL A 223 -10.57 0.71 -25.81
N TYR A 224 -10.14 -0.54 -25.74
CA TYR A 224 -10.02 -1.41 -26.90
C TYR A 224 -11.29 -2.26 -27.03
N GLU A 225 -12.05 -2.10 -28.11
CA GLU A 225 -13.29 -2.82 -28.39
C GLU A 225 -13.12 -3.68 -29.66
N ILE A 226 -13.84 -4.80 -29.77
CA ILE A 226 -13.86 -5.58 -31.01
C ILE A 226 -14.82 -4.89 -31.99
N SER A 227 -14.41 -4.72 -33.25
CA SER A 227 -15.21 -4.11 -34.31
C SER A 227 -16.51 -4.89 -34.54
N SER A 228 -17.52 -4.22 -35.09
CA SER A 228 -18.86 -4.80 -35.28
C SER A 228 -18.91 -6.04 -36.21
N ASP A 229 -17.86 -6.24 -37.02
CA ASP A 229 -17.67 -7.39 -37.91
C ASP A 229 -16.68 -8.44 -37.35
N ASP A 230 -16.30 -8.31 -36.08
CA ASP A 230 -15.36 -9.16 -35.34
C ASP A 230 -13.95 -9.26 -35.96
N ALA A 231 -13.62 -8.37 -36.89
CA ALA A 231 -12.41 -8.43 -37.70
C ALA A 231 -11.21 -7.75 -37.06
N VAL A 232 -11.39 -6.65 -36.33
CA VAL A 232 -10.27 -5.86 -35.77
C VAL A 232 -10.56 -5.36 -34.35
N ILE A 233 -9.50 -5.02 -33.62
CA ILE A 233 -9.61 -4.31 -32.33
C ILE A 233 -9.52 -2.82 -32.62
N GLU A 234 -10.56 -2.07 -32.26
CA GLU A 234 -10.64 -0.62 -32.39
C GLU A 234 -10.29 0.07 -31.07
N GLU A 235 -9.46 1.11 -31.14
CA GLU A 235 -9.17 1.97 -30.00
C GLU A 235 -10.15 3.14 -29.94
N LYS A 236 -10.82 3.29 -28.80
CA LYS A 236 -11.78 4.35 -28.52
C LYS A 236 -11.28 5.26 -27.43
N GLN A 237 -11.11 6.53 -27.79
CA GLN A 237 -10.71 7.58 -26.88
C GLN A 237 -11.86 8.00 -25.97
N LEU A 238 -11.62 8.02 -24.66
CA LEU A 238 -12.56 8.51 -23.66
C LEU A 238 -12.43 10.04 -23.52
N THR A 239 -13.57 10.70 -23.29
CA THR A 239 -13.65 12.17 -23.22
C THR A 239 -13.59 12.73 -21.81
N GLU A 240 -13.76 11.89 -20.78
CA GLU A 240 -13.71 12.33 -19.39
C GLU A 240 -12.26 12.63 -18.96
N PRO A 241 -12.01 13.75 -18.27
CA PRO A 241 -10.70 14.03 -17.70
C PRO A 241 -10.26 12.93 -16.71
N LEU A 242 -9.08 12.37 -16.96
CA LEU A 242 -8.57 11.21 -16.24
C LEU A 242 -8.36 11.48 -14.74
N ASP A 243 -7.98 12.69 -14.36
CA ASP A 243 -7.82 13.10 -12.97
C ASP A 243 -9.16 13.05 -12.19
N ILE A 244 -10.24 13.49 -12.81
CA ILE A 244 -11.60 13.39 -12.25
C ILE A 244 -11.99 11.92 -12.10
N LEU A 245 -11.72 11.10 -13.12
CA LEU A 245 -12.01 9.67 -13.08
C LEU A 245 -11.21 8.95 -11.98
N MET A 246 -9.94 9.28 -11.80
CA MET A 246 -9.10 8.73 -10.73
C MET A 246 -9.68 9.06 -9.36
N GLN A 247 -10.06 10.31 -9.13
CA GLN A 247 -10.71 10.74 -7.89
C GLN A 247 -12.01 9.97 -7.62
N GLN A 248 -12.86 9.77 -8.64
CA GLN A 248 -14.12 9.04 -8.49
C GLN A 248 -13.90 7.56 -8.16
N LYS A 249 -12.95 6.90 -8.84
CA LYS A 249 -12.63 5.48 -8.65
C LYS A 249 -11.98 5.24 -7.29
N SER A 250 -11.02 6.08 -6.88
CA SER A 250 -10.42 5.98 -5.55
C SER A 250 -11.47 6.20 -4.46
N GLU A 251 -12.33 7.21 -4.59
CA GLU A 251 -13.43 7.46 -3.63
C GLU A 251 -14.38 6.27 -3.54
N HIS A 252 -14.69 5.59 -4.65
CA HIS A 252 -15.49 4.37 -4.64
C HIS A 252 -14.84 3.26 -3.81
N ILE A 253 -13.53 3.03 -4.00
CA ILE A 253 -12.77 2.03 -3.24
C ILE A 253 -12.77 2.40 -1.74
N LEU A 254 -12.50 3.66 -1.40
CA LEU A 254 -12.47 4.13 -0.01
C LEU A 254 -13.84 4.01 0.68
N ARG A 255 -14.94 4.38 0.00
CA ARG A 255 -16.30 4.20 0.54
C ARG A 255 -16.63 2.74 0.79
N ARG A 256 -16.21 1.84 -0.12
CA ARG A 256 -16.38 0.39 0.08
C ARG A 256 -15.60 -0.08 1.30
N TYR A 257 -14.35 0.33 1.44
CA TYR A 257 -13.53 0.04 2.63
C TYR A 257 -14.23 0.49 3.92
N HIS A 258 -14.62 1.75 4.02
CA HIS A 258 -15.27 2.32 5.21
C HIS A 258 -16.54 1.55 5.60
N LYS A 259 -17.34 1.19 4.60
CA LYS A 259 -18.56 0.38 4.81
C LYS A 259 -18.22 -1.02 5.34
N LEU A 260 -17.28 -1.72 4.72
CA LEU A 260 -16.97 -3.11 5.06
C LEU A 260 -16.24 -3.22 6.40
N ILE A 261 -15.27 -2.33 6.65
CA ILE A 261 -14.44 -2.39 7.87
C ILE A 261 -15.26 -2.10 9.13
N THR A 262 -16.27 -1.22 9.03
CA THR A 262 -17.18 -0.88 10.14
C THR A 262 -18.09 -2.05 10.52
N LEU A 263 -18.49 -2.87 9.54
CA LEU A 263 -19.37 -4.02 9.74
C LEU A 263 -18.62 -5.28 10.19
N CYS A 264 -17.30 -5.28 10.05
CA CYS A 264 -16.47 -6.44 10.33
C CYS A 264 -15.96 -6.44 11.78
N HIS A 265 -16.08 -7.58 12.46
CA HIS A 265 -15.57 -7.76 13.82
C HIS A 265 -14.48 -8.83 13.95
N ASP A 266 -14.29 -9.64 12.90
CA ASP A 266 -13.30 -10.72 12.84
C ASP A 266 -11.96 -10.19 12.29
N GLY A 267 -10.86 -10.51 12.98
CA GLY A 267 -9.53 -10.04 12.60
C GLY A 267 -9.08 -10.54 11.22
N GLU A 268 -9.41 -11.77 10.83
CA GLU A 268 -9.01 -12.30 9.52
C GLU A 268 -9.77 -11.59 8.40
N GLN A 269 -11.08 -11.43 8.55
CA GLN A 269 -11.90 -10.72 7.58
C GLN A 269 -11.52 -9.22 7.50
N LYS A 270 -11.19 -8.57 8.61
CA LYS A 270 -10.66 -7.19 8.60
C LYS A 270 -9.37 -7.08 7.82
N LEU A 271 -8.43 -8.00 8.07
CA LEU A 271 -7.15 -8.01 7.37
C LEU A 271 -7.34 -8.17 5.86
N ARG A 272 -8.24 -9.09 5.45
CA ARG A 272 -8.60 -9.25 4.02
C ARG A 272 -9.18 -7.98 3.42
N ILE A 273 -10.11 -7.30 4.10
CA ILE A 273 -10.70 -6.04 3.63
C ILE A 273 -9.61 -4.97 3.43
N ILE A 274 -8.67 -4.86 4.36
CA ILE A 274 -7.53 -3.93 4.25
C ILE A 274 -6.69 -4.27 3.02
N ILE A 275 -6.28 -5.53 2.87
CA ILE A 275 -5.44 -6.00 1.77
C ILE A 275 -6.13 -5.80 0.41
N GLU A 276 -7.39 -6.17 0.28
CA GLU A 276 -8.19 -5.95 -0.93
C GLU A 276 -8.27 -4.47 -1.29
N THR A 277 -8.44 -3.59 -0.29
CA THR A 277 -8.49 -2.15 -0.49
C THR A 277 -7.15 -1.62 -1.02
N ILE A 278 -6.04 -2.01 -0.39
CA ILE A 278 -4.70 -1.58 -0.82
C ILE A 278 -4.36 -2.12 -2.21
N GLN A 279 -4.68 -3.38 -2.49
CA GLN A 279 -4.47 -3.98 -3.81
C GLN A 279 -5.27 -3.24 -4.90
N GLN A 280 -6.53 -2.92 -4.64
CA GLN A 280 -7.35 -2.17 -5.62
C GLN A 280 -6.80 -0.76 -5.87
N LEU A 281 -6.28 -0.08 -4.85
CA LEU A 281 -5.65 1.23 -5.01
C LEU A 281 -4.33 1.16 -5.79
N GLU A 282 -3.49 0.15 -5.51
CA GLU A 282 -2.24 -0.06 -6.25
C GLU A 282 -2.50 -0.35 -7.73
N GLN A 283 -3.46 -1.23 -8.03
CA GLN A 283 -3.85 -1.60 -9.39
C GLN A 283 -4.63 -0.50 -10.13
N LEU A 284 -5.34 0.38 -9.41
CA LEU A 284 -5.92 1.59 -10.00
C LEU A 284 -4.81 2.54 -10.50
N HIS A 285 -3.66 2.51 -9.82
CA HIS A 285 -2.46 3.29 -10.11
C HIS A 285 -2.77 4.78 -10.37
N PRO A 286 -3.43 5.49 -9.44
CA PRO A 286 -3.97 6.83 -9.70
C PRO A 286 -2.92 7.94 -9.78
N PHE A 287 -1.67 7.67 -9.41
CA PHE A 287 -0.55 8.61 -9.53
C PHE A 287 0.37 8.23 -10.68
N LYS A 288 1.12 9.21 -11.21
CA LYS A 288 2.07 8.97 -12.31
C LYS A 288 3.20 8.00 -11.91
N ASP A 289 3.63 8.08 -10.65
CA ASP A 289 4.66 7.26 -10.03
C ASP A 289 4.41 7.29 -8.50
N GLY A 290 5.12 6.51 -7.70
CA GLY A 290 5.03 6.54 -6.24
C GLY A 290 3.79 5.86 -5.65
N ASN A 291 3.02 5.11 -6.44
CA ASN A 291 1.83 4.37 -5.98
C ASN A 291 2.19 3.36 -4.88
N CYS A 292 3.12 2.44 -5.14
CA CYS A 292 3.58 1.45 -4.16
C CYS A 292 4.08 2.06 -2.85
N ARG A 293 4.79 3.21 -2.90
CA ARG A 293 5.19 3.96 -1.70
C ARG A 293 4.00 4.41 -0.89
N LEU A 294 3.02 5.00 -1.55
CA LEU A 294 1.82 5.47 -0.87
C LEU A 294 1.00 4.28 -0.36
N PHE A 295 0.54 3.41 -1.25
CA PHE A 295 -0.48 2.43 -0.90
C PHE A 295 0.08 1.27 -0.07
N VAL A 296 1.20 0.70 -0.50
CA VAL A 296 1.75 -0.51 0.14
C VAL A 296 2.62 -0.16 1.35
N MET A 297 3.43 0.90 1.29
CA MET A 297 4.33 1.24 2.42
C MET A 297 3.67 2.13 3.48
N ILE A 298 2.88 3.14 3.08
CA ILE A 298 2.24 4.07 4.03
C ILE A 298 0.82 3.64 4.38
N MET A 299 -0.08 3.51 3.40
CA MET A 299 -1.51 3.34 3.65
C MET A 299 -1.83 1.97 4.23
N LEU A 300 -1.20 0.88 3.74
CA LEU A 300 -1.35 -0.44 4.35
C LEU A 300 -1.07 -0.37 5.85
N ASN A 301 0.08 0.20 6.24
CA ASN A 301 0.44 0.31 7.65
C ASN A 301 -0.48 1.24 8.43
N LYS A 302 -0.96 2.34 7.84
CA LYS A 302 -2.01 3.17 8.46
C LYS A 302 -3.23 2.32 8.78
N LEU A 303 -3.79 1.63 7.78
CA LEU A 303 -5.03 0.86 7.94
C LEU A 303 -4.85 -0.33 8.89
N LEU A 304 -3.67 -0.97 8.89
CA LEU A 304 -3.32 -2.01 9.86
C LEU A 304 -3.36 -1.46 11.29
N ILE A 305 -2.61 -0.38 11.56
CA ILE A 305 -2.50 0.21 12.89
C ILE A 305 -3.87 0.74 13.37
N GLU A 306 -4.60 1.43 12.49
CA GLU A 306 -5.94 1.97 12.77
C GLU A 306 -6.93 0.88 13.20
N ASN A 307 -6.77 -0.34 12.67
CA ASN A 307 -7.63 -1.47 12.97
C ASN A 307 -7.09 -2.43 14.04
N GLY A 308 -6.02 -2.05 14.75
CA GLY A 308 -5.49 -2.83 15.87
C GLY A 308 -4.59 -3.99 15.45
N PHE A 309 -3.98 -3.92 14.26
CA PHE A 309 -2.92 -4.83 13.82
C PHE A 309 -1.54 -4.16 13.97
N PRO A 310 -0.46 -4.94 14.16
CA PRO A 310 0.88 -4.37 14.07
C PRO A 310 1.20 -3.98 12.62
N PRO A 311 2.11 -3.01 12.40
CA PRO A 311 2.59 -2.71 11.06
C PRO A 311 3.37 -3.91 10.49
N CYS A 312 3.55 -3.94 9.17
CA CYS A 312 4.27 -4.99 8.46
C CYS A 312 5.49 -4.44 7.72
N MET A 313 6.59 -5.20 7.75
CA MET A 313 7.78 -4.96 6.93
C MET A 313 7.85 -6.01 5.83
N LEU A 314 7.43 -5.65 4.61
CA LEU A 314 7.29 -6.58 3.50
C LEU A 314 8.64 -6.94 2.87
N HIS A 315 8.78 -8.20 2.46
CA HIS A 315 9.96 -8.66 1.71
C HIS A 315 9.95 -8.13 0.27
N ASP A 316 8.81 -8.21 -0.42
CA ASP A 316 8.58 -7.59 -1.72
C ASP A 316 7.21 -6.91 -1.73
N PRO A 317 7.13 -5.56 -1.74
CA PRO A 317 5.87 -4.82 -1.75
C PRO A 317 5.18 -4.86 -3.13
N ASN A 318 5.90 -5.17 -4.21
CA ASN A 318 5.32 -5.17 -5.56
C ASN A 318 4.39 -6.37 -5.78
N CYS A 319 4.35 -7.34 -4.85
CA CYS A 319 3.41 -8.46 -4.93
C CYS A 319 1.92 -8.04 -5.00
N PHE A 320 1.58 -6.81 -4.59
CA PHE A 320 0.22 -6.27 -4.69
C PHE A 320 -0.29 -6.13 -6.14
N ASP A 321 0.59 -6.16 -7.14
CA ASP A 321 0.23 -6.09 -8.55
C ASP A 321 -0.64 -7.26 -9.01
N ALA A 322 -0.18 -8.49 -8.77
CA ALA A 322 -0.82 -9.69 -9.31
C ALA A 322 -0.63 -10.94 -8.44
N PHE A 323 -0.64 -10.78 -7.11
CA PHE A 323 -0.89 -11.88 -6.17
C PHE A 323 -2.37 -11.95 -5.80
N THR A 324 -2.84 -13.11 -5.38
CA THR A 324 -4.16 -13.25 -4.75
C THR A 324 -4.19 -12.59 -3.37
N VAL A 325 -5.38 -12.22 -2.90
CA VAL A 325 -5.58 -11.70 -1.54
C VAL A 325 -5.09 -12.69 -0.48
N ASP A 326 -5.21 -13.99 -0.72
CA ASP A 326 -4.73 -15.04 0.19
C ASP A 326 -3.22 -15.06 0.28
N GLU A 327 -2.53 -15.00 -0.86
CA GLU A 327 -1.07 -14.90 -0.92
C GLU A 327 -0.58 -13.60 -0.25
N LEU A 328 -1.24 -12.47 -0.54
CA LEU A 328 -0.94 -11.19 0.12
C LEU A 328 -1.17 -11.22 1.63
N THR A 329 -2.21 -11.92 2.10
CA THR A 329 -2.46 -12.11 3.53
C THR A 329 -1.28 -12.81 4.20
N LEU A 330 -0.71 -13.83 3.55
CA LEU A 330 0.47 -14.51 4.06
C LEU A 330 1.69 -13.58 4.09
N GLU A 331 1.92 -12.79 3.03
CA GLU A 331 3.05 -11.84 2.98
C GLU A 331 2.93 -10.74 4.05
N VAL A 332 1.73 -10.19 4.26
CA VAL A 332 1.48 -9.19 5.30
C VAL A 332 1.69 -9.78 6.69
N ILE A 333 1.21 -11.00 6.97
CA ILE A 333 1.44 -11.68 8.26
C ILE A 333 2.93 -11.94 8.49
N LYS A 334 3.67 -12.39 7.46
CA LYS A 334 5.14 -12.52 7.55
C LYS A 334 5.81 -11.18 7.85
N GLY A 335 5.33 -10.10 7.25
CA GLY A 335 5.83 -8.75 7.53
C GLY A 335 5.55 -8.30 8.97
N MET A 336 4.38 -8.65 9.53
CA MET A 336 4.05 -8.40 10.95
C MET A 336 4.95 -9.20 11.90
N GLN A 337 5.23 -10.46 11.56
CA GLN A 337 6.15 -11.31 12.33
C GLN A 337 7.58 -10.78 12.27
N THR A 338 8.00 -10.25 11.11
CA THR A 338 9.27 -9.55 10.94
C THR A 338 9.32 -8.35 11.88
N PHE A 339 8.26 -7.52 11.93
CA PHE A 339 8.17 -6.42 12.89
C PHE A 339 8.32 -6.87 14.34
N GLN A 340 7.60 -7.93 14.75
CA GLN A 340 7.75 -8.50 16.10
C GLN A 340 9.20 -8.90 16.39
N ALA A 341 9.89 -9.54 15.44
CA ALA A 341 11.26 -10.00 15.63
C ALA A 341 12.24 -8.85 15.90
N TYR A 342 12.07 -7.70 15.22
CA TYR A 342 12.85 -6.48 15.49
C TYR A 342 12.53 -5.89 16.87
N THR A 343 11.25 -5.80 17.23
CA THR A 343 10.82 -5.31 18.56
C THR A 343 11.34 -6.18 19.71
N GLN A 344 11.56 -7.48 19.47
CA GLN A 344 12.12 -8.41 20.45
C GLN A 344 13.67 -8.47 20.44
N GLY A 345 14.33 -7.73 19.54
CA GLY A 345 15.79 -7.82 19.38
C GLY A 345 16.27 -9.21 18.92
N LEU A 346 15.41 -10.00 18.27
CA LEU A 346 15.74 -11.33 17.76
C LEU A 346 16.48 -11.30 16.43
N VAL A 347 16.44 -10.15 15.75
CA VAL A 347 17.18 -9.92 14.51
C VAL A 347 18.50 -9.24 14.88
N ASN A 348 19.62 -9.94 14.61
CA ASN A 348 20.93 -9.32 14.71
C ASN A 348 21.06 -8.31 13.59
N ASP A 349 21.13 -7.02 13.94
CA ASP A 349 21.25 -5.92 12.99
C ASP A 349 22.70 -5.82 12.46
N LEU A 350 23.19 -6.90 11.84
CA LEU A 350 24.52 -6.99 11.24
C LEU A 350 24.70 -6.00 10.08
N ASP A 351 23.61 -5.44 9.56
CA ASP A 351 23.63 -4.39 8.54
C ASP A 351 23.95 -3.00 9.11
N SER A 352 23.79 -2.79 10.43
CA SER A 352 24.15 -1.51 11.09
C SER A 352 25.66 -1.23 11.07
N HIS A 353 26.48 -2.23 10.69
CA HIS A 353 27.95 -2.18 10.75
C HIS A 353 28.67 -2.23 9.40
N SER A 354 28.00 -1.94 8.28
CA SER A 354 28.68 -1.69 6.99
C SER A 354 28.79 -0.20 6.63
N LEU A 355 28.84 0.70 7.62
CA LEU A 355 29.20 2.11 7.44
C LEU A 355 30.71 2.28 7.21
N GLY A 356 31.22 1.68 6.14
CA GLY A 356 32.49 2.04 5.51
C GLY A 356 32.33 3.15 4.46
N GLN A 357 31.37 4.07 4.64
CA GLN A 357 31.01 5.11 3.65
C GLN A 357 31.06 6.53 4.25
N SER A 358 31.03 7.55 3.38
CA SER A 358 31.31 8.95 3.71
C SER A 358 30.48 9.47 4.88
N THR A 359 31.10 10.29 5.73
CA THR A 359 30.49 10.92 6.91
C THR A 359 29.16 11.61 6.59
N GLN A 360 29.01 12.18 5.39
CA GLN A 360 27.81 12.90 4.96
C GLN A 360 26.54 12.04 4.88
N LEU A 361 26.60 10.81 4.36
CA LEU A 361 25.42 9.94 4.29
C LEU A 361 25.01 9.43 5.67
N ASN A 362 26.00 9.21 6.55
CA ASN A 362 25.73 8.85 7.93
C ASN A 362 25.08 10.01 8.69
N ASP A 363 25.60 11.22 8.54
CA ASP A 363 25.04 12.42 9.16
C ASP A 363 23.61 12.70 8.67
N TYR A 364 23.36 12.49 7.37
CA TYR A 364 22.02 12.55 6.77
C TYR A 364 21.07 11.54 7.45
N PHE A 365 21.44 10.26 7.45
CA PHE A 365 20.63 9.20 8.06
C PHE A 365 20.33 9.47 9.53
N VAL A 366 21.36 9.80 10.32
CA VAL A 366 21.22 10.17 11.73
C VAL A 366 20.26 11.36 11.90
N GLY A 367 20.36 12.37 11.03
CA GLY A 367 19.50 13.54 11.03
C GLY A 367 18.01 13.20 10.87
N ILE A 368 17.65 12.39 9.88
CA ILE A 368 16.24 12.01 9.65
C ILE A 368 15.72 11.14 10.80
N HIS A 369 16.53 10.19 11.28
CA HIS A 369 16.14 9.33 12.40
C HIS A 369 15.92 10.12 13.70
N GLN A 370 16.72 11.16 13.95
CA GLN A 370 16.49 12.06 15.07
C GLN A 370 15.19 12.85 14.93
N GLN A 371 14.81 13.25 13.73
CA GLN A 371 13.53 13.92 13.48
C GLN A 371 12.36 12.97 13.73
N LEU A 372 12.43 11.76 13.20
CA LEU A 372 11.44 10.71 13.44
C LEU A 372 11.30 10.42 14.93
N LYS A 373 12.41 10.19 15.63
CA LYS A 373 12.41 9.95 17.08
C LYS A 373 11.74 11.09 17.83
N LYS A 374 12.10 12.35 17.54
CA LYS A 374 11.48 13.53 18.16
C LYS A 374 9.99 13.63 17.84
N ALA A 375 9.59 13.33 16.61
CA ALA A 375 8.19 13.38 16.19
C ALA A 375 7.34 12.31 16.88
N LEU A 376 7.86 11.09 16.98
CA LEU A 376 7.26 9.99 17.74
C LEU A 376 7.14 10.38 19.21
N GLU A 377 8.23 10.82 19.84
CA GLU A 377 8.25 11.28 21.23
C GLU A 377 7.25 12.43 21.45
N ALA A 378 7.22 13.45 20.58
CA ALA A 378 6.33 14.59 20.71
C ALA A 378 4.85 14.20 20.58
N HIS A 379 4.50 13.36 19.59
CA HIS A 379 3.14 12.85 19.40
C HIS A 379 2.67 12.00 20.59
N PHE A 380 3.57 11.18 21.12
CA PHE A 380 3.27 10.29 22.23
C PHE A 380 3.27 10.99 23.59
N LEU A 381 4.04 12.08 23.76
CA LEU A 381 4.00 12.92 24.95
C LEU A 381 2.82 13.91 24.94
N SER A 382 2.43 14.44 23.76
CA SER A 382 1.28 15.35 23.64
C SER A 382 -0.04 14.65 23.95
N SER A 383 -0.22 13.41 23.50
CA SER A 383 -1.42 12.60 23.81
C SER A 383 -1.54 12.27 25.30
N GLN A 384 -0.42 12.14 26.03
CA GLN A 384 -0.41 11.98 27.49
C GLN A 384 -0.74 13.30 28.21
N ALA A 385 -0.27 14.44 27.69
CA ALA A 385 -0.59 15.76 28.22
C ALA A 385 -2.06 16.14 28.00
N GLU A 386 -2.64 15.82 26.84
CA GLU A 386 -4.08 16.00 26.55
C GLU A 386 -4.94 15.10 27.44
N LYS A 387 -4.61 13.80 27.59
CA LYS A 387 -5.31 12.92 28.55
C LYS A 387 -5.22 13.45 29.99
N THR A 388 -4.06 13.97 30.39
CA THR A 388 -3.86 14.55 31.73
C THR A 388 -4.69 15.83 31.89
N LEU A 389 -4.75 16.69 30.86
CA LEU A 389 -5.57 17.89 30.84
C LEU A 389 -7.07 17.56 30.87
N THR A 390 -7.55 16.60 30.07
CA THR A 390 -8.95 16.15 30.09
C THR A 390 -9.32 15.55 31.45
N THR A 391 -8.46 14.68 32.00
CA THR A 391 -8.66 14.11 33.35
C THR A 391 -8.66 15.21 34.42
N LEU A 392 -7.78 16.21 34.31
CA LEU A 392 -7.75 17.36 35.22
C LEU A 392 -8.97 18.27 35.05
N TYR A 393 -9.48 18.46 33.83
CA TYR A 393 -10.71 19.22 33.54
C TYR A 393 -11.95 18.51 34.11
N ASP A 394 -12.05 17.20 33.91
CA ASP A 394 -13.13 16.36 34.45
C ASP A 394 -13.07 16.31 35.98
N MET A 395 -11.87 16.31 36.57
CA MET A 395 -11.67 16.47 38.01
C MET A 395 -12.04 17.88 38.52
N ASN A 396 -11.80 18.93 37.73
CA ASN A 396 -12.08 20.33 38.09
C ASN A 396 -13.58 20.66 38.12
N ALA A 397 -14.42 19.86 37.46
CA ALA A 397 -15.88 19.93 37.64
C ALA A 397 -16.30 19.56 39.08
N SER A 398 -15.38 19.01 39.88
CA SER A 398 -15.54 18.64 41.28
C SER A 398 -14.38 19.14 42.19
N GLN A 399 -14.38 20.45 42.47
CA GLN A 399 -13.74 21.14 43.62
C GLN A 399 -12.26 21.64 43.61
N SER A 400 -12.11 22.76 44.34
CA SER A 400 -10.96 23.40 45.00
C SER A 400 -10.03 24.34 44.19
N LYS A 401 -9.74 25.51 44.79
CA LYS A 401 -8.90 26.61 44.24
C LYS A 401 -7.43 26.22 44.06
N GLN A 402 -6.92 25.29 44.87
CA GLN A 402 -5.54 24.81 44.80
C GLN A 402 -5.30 23.90 43.57
N SER A 403 -6.36 23.24 43.10
CA SER A 403 -6.38 22.45 41.87
C SER A 403 -6.31 23.35 40.63
N GLN A 404 -6.96 24.52 40.69
CA GLN A 404 -6.98 25.51 39.61
C GLN A 404 -5.60 26.15 39.38
N ASP A 405 -4.88 26.49 40.45
CA ASP A 405 -3.54 27.09 40.35
C ASP A 405 -2.50 26.11 39.75
N LEU A 406 -2.63 24.80 40.02
CA LEU A 406 -1.77 23.76 39.45
C LEU A 406 -2.00 23.60 37.94
N VAL A 407 -3.26 23.61 37.51
CA VAL A 407 -3.64 23.55 36.08
C VAL A 407 -3.17 24.80 35.34
N GLU A 408 -3.29 25.98 35.94
CA GLU A 408 -2.81 27.22 35.33
C GLU A 408 -1.28 27.24 35.18
N GLY A 409 -0.55 26.62 36.11
CA GLY A 409 0.89 26.38 35.99
C GLY A 409 1.28 25.46 34.85
N ILE A 410 0.53 24.38 34.63
CA ILE A 410 0.75 23.42 33.53
C ILE A 410 0.38 24.04 32.17
N LEU A 411 -0.73 24.78 32.09
CA LEU A 411 -1.13 25.49 30.86
C LEU A 411 -0.10 26.55 30.45
N LYS A 412 0.50 27.27 31.41
CA LYS A 412 1.59 28.23 31.14
C LYS A 412 2.88 27.55 30.65
N LEU A 413 3.14 26.32 31.07
CA LEU A 413 4.25 25.52 30.54
C LEU A 413 3.96 25.00 29.12
N HIS A 414 2.71 24.61 28.85
CA HIS A 414 2.30 24.13 27.53
C HIS A 414 2.27 25.27 26.49
N MET A 415 1.74 26.45 26.82
CA MET A 415 1.76 27.62 25.92
C MET A 415 3.17 28.12 25.59
N LYS A 416 4.17 27.85 26.44
CA LYS A 416 5.59 28.13 26.14
C LYS A 416 6.20 27.17 25.10
N SER A 417 5.56 26.04 24.80
CA SER A 417 6.00 25.07 23.79
C SER A 417 5.47 25.34 22.37
N GLY A 418 4.79 26.47 22.15
CA GLY A 418 4.52 27.00 20.81
C GLY A 418 3.31 26.44 20.06
N ASN A 419 2.57 25.48 20.62
CA ASN A 419 1.30 25.04 20.03
C ASN A 419 0.15 25.89 20.57
N THR A 420 -0.38 26.75 19.72
CA THR A 420 -1.61 27.51 20.00
C THR A 420 -2.78 26.68 19.49
N ILE A 421 -3.62 26.20 20.40
CA ILE A 421 -4.88 25.52 20.05
C ILE A 421 -5.85 26.57 19.51
N LYS A 422 -6.44 26.30 18.34
CA LYS A 422 -7.65 26.99 17.85
C LYS A 422 -8.83 26.05 18.00
#